data_AF-A0A957N291-F1
#
_entry.id   AF-A0A957N291-F1
#
_cell.length_a   1.000
_cell.length_b   1.000
_cell.length_c   1.000
_cell.angle_alpha   90.00
_cell.angle_beta   90.00
_cell.angle_gamma   90.00
#
_symmetry.space_group_name_H-M   'P 1'
#
loop_
_entity.id
_entity.type
_entity.pdbx_description
1 polymer ?
#
loop_
_entity_poly.entity_id
_entity_poly.type
_entity_poly.pdbx_seq_one_letter_code
_entity_poly.pdbx_strand_id
1 'polypeptide(L)'
;MTIAAAPGKVILVGEHAVVYGRPAIAVPVWETTATAEIVPGPAGHGCHITAAQIGLDAPLLALDDTDPLGLIVRLTLREAGVDAPPDWAIRVHSS
;
A
#
# COMPACT_ATOMS: atom_id res chain seq x y z
N MET A 1 -11.87 -8.43 9.99
CA MET A 1 -11.83 -7.39 8.94
C MET A 1 -11.15 -6.19 9.55
N THR A 2 -10.12 -5.67 8.90
CA THR A 2 -9.36 -4.50 9.34
C THR A 2 -9.33 -3.50 8.19
N ILE A 3 -9.62 -2.24 8.47
CA ILE A 3 -9.58 -1.15 7.48
C ILE A 3 -8.62 -0.08 7.99
N ALA A 4 -7.74 0.40 7.12
CA ALA A 4 -6.86 1.53 7.38
C ALA A 4 -6.84 2.46 6.16
N ALA A 5 -6.63 3.75 6.41
CA ALA A 5 -6.61 4.78 5.38
C ALA A 5 -5.41 5.72 5.56
N ALA A 6 -4.85 6.19 4.46
CA ALA A 6 -3.77 7.17 4.41
C ALA A 6 -4.11 8.28 3.41
N PRO A 7 -4.08 9.57 3.83
CA PRO A 7 -4.32 10.68 2.93
C PRO A 7 -3.14 10.88 1.97
N GLY A 8 -3.43 11.47 0.82
CA GLY A 8 -2.42 12.08 -0.03
C GLY A 8 -1.76 13.26 0.66
N LYS A 9 -0.76 13.86 0.00
CA LYS A 9 -0.10 15.06 0.49
C LYS A 9 0.27 16.00 -0.64
N VAL A 10 0.23 17.30 -0.36
CA VAL A 10 0.80 18.35 -1.21
C VAL A 10 2.01 18.97 -0.53
N ILE A 11 3.00 19.40 -1.31
CA ILE A 11 4.15 20.15 -0.80
C ILE A 11 3.81 21.64 -0.91
N LEU A 12 3.78 22.35 0.21
CA LEU A 12 3.52 23.79 0.20
C LEU A 12 4.75 24.60 -0.22
N VAL A 13 5.92 24.18 0.25
CA VAL A 13 7.21 24.82 -0.06
C VAL A 13 8.32 23.78 -0.10
N GLY A 14 9.27 23.98 -1.02
CA GLY A 14 10.49 23.16 -1.12
C GLY A 14 10.38 21.91 -1.99
N GLU A 15 9.54 21.91 -3.04
CA GLU A 15 9.35 20.76 -3.94
C GLU A 15 10.66 20.17 -4.48
N HIS A 16 11.59 21.03 -4.89
CA HIS A 16 12.91 20.62 -5.38
C HIS A 16 13.98 20.60 -4.28
N ALA A 17 13.67 21.01 -3.04
CA ALA A 17 14.63 21.09 -1.95
C ALA A 17 14.96 19.68 -1.39
N VAL A 18 13.95 18.80 -1.33
CA VAL A 18 14.07 17.46 -0.73
C VAL A 18 15.10 16.59 -1.45
N VAL A 19 15.19 16.68 -2.78
CA VAL A 19 16.18 15.91 -3.56
C VAL A 19 17.63 16.32 -3.29
N TYR A 20 17.85 17.49 -2.67
CA TYR A 20 19.16 17.97 -2.22
C TYR A 20 19.36 17.84 -0.70
N GLY A 21 18.54 17.05 -0.01
CA GLY A 21 18.63 16.88 1.45
C GLY A 21 18.25 18.13 2.25
N ARG A 22 17.43 19.02 1.67
CA ARG A 22 16.90 20.21 2.34
C ARG A 22 15.43 19.98 2.75
N PRO A 23 14.96 20.63 3.83
CA PRO A 23 13.61 20.43 4.32
C PRO A 23 12.54 20.95 3.34
N ALA A 24 11.36 20.37 3.42
CA ALA A 24 10.14 20.84 2.77
C ALA A 24 8.97 20.77 3.77
N ILE A 25 7.93 21.58 3.53
CA ILE A 25 6.69 21.52 4.32
C ILE A 25 5.63 20.88 3.43
N ALA A 26 5.07 19.77 3.90
CA ALA A 26 3.95 19.10 3.26
C ALA A 26 2.72 19.12 4.18
N VAL A 27 1.55 19.12 3.57
CA VAL A 27 0.27 19.02 4.29
C VAL A 27 -0.56 17.88 3.71
N PRO A 28 -1.33 17.16 4.55
CA PRO A 28 -2.21 16.10 4.08
C PRO A 28 -3.37 16.68 3.25
N VAL A 29 -3.81 15.92 2.26
CA VAL A 29 -4.99 16.19 1.43
C VAL A 29 -5.94 15.02 1.65
N TRP A 30 -7.04 15.25 2.35
CA TRP A 30 -7.97 14.18 2.77
C TRP A 30 -8.98 13.83 1.68
N GLU A 31 -9.21 14.74 0.74
CA GLU A 31 -10.02 14.55 -0.46
C GLU A 31 -9.44 13.49 -1.39
N THR A 32 -8.15 13.17 -1.24
CA THR A 32 -7.51 12.04 -1.92
C THR A 32 -6.97 11.08 -0.89
N THR A 33 -7.62 9.93 -0.72
CA THR A 33 -7.28 8.98 0.35
C THR A 33 -7.19 7.58 -0.20
N ALA A 34 -6.06 6.91 0.05
CA ALA A 34 -5.90 5.48 -0.22
C ALA A 34 -6.39 4.68 1.00
N THR A 35 -7.27 3.71 0.76
CA THR A 35 -7.82 2.83 1.79
C THR A 35 -7.47 1.38 1.47
N ALA A 36 -6.97 0.67 2.48
CA ALA A 36 -6.71 -0.76 2.43
C ALA A 36 -7.68 -1.48 3.37
N GLU A 37 -8.42 -2.45 2.81
CA GLU A 37 -9.26 -3.38 3.55
C GLU A 37 -8.61 -4.76 3.52
N ILE A 38 -8.44 -5.37 4.70
CA ILE A 38 -7.89 -6.72 4.86
C ILE A 38 -8.93 -7.63 5.50
N VAL A 39 -9.23 -8.73 4.81
CA VAL A 39 -10.12 -9.80 5.28
C VAL A 39 -9.44 -11.17 5.13
N PRO A 40 -9.87 -12.19 5.90
CA PRO A 40 -9.46 -13.57 5.64
C PRO A 40 -9.78 -13.96 4.19
N GLY A 41 -8.80 -14.54 3.51
CA GLY A 41 -8.93 -15.12 2.18
C GLY A 41 -9.31 -16.61 2.22
N PRO A 42 -9.56 -17.22 1.05
CA PRO A 42 -9.73 -18.67 0.95
C PRO A 42 -8.48 -19.42 1.40
N ALA A 43 -8.67 -20.56 2.08
CA ALA A 43 -7.56 -21.35 2.59
C ALA A 43 -6.63 -21.83 1.45
N GLY A 44 -5.32 -21.67 1.64
CA GLY A 44 -4.29 -22.11 0.69
C GLY A 44 -4.10 -21.23 -0.55
N HIS A 45 -4.73 -20.04 -0.59
CA HIS A 45 -4.58 -19.08 -1.70
C HIS A 45 -3.50 -18.03 -1.43
N GLY A 46 -2.96 -17.98 -0.21
CA GLY A 46 -2.00 -16.98 0.23
C GLY A 46 -2.59 -15.57 0.28
N CYS A 47 -1.71 -14.58 0.25
CA CYS A 47 -2.11 -13.17 0.23
C CYS A 47 -2.41 -12.72 -1.20
N HIS A 48 -3.62 -12.21 -1.42
CA HIS A 48 -4.11 -11.68 -2.69
C HIS A 48 -4.32 -10.17 -2.60
N ILE A 49 -3.90 -9.43 -3.62
CA ILE A 49 -4.05 -7.97 -3.68
C ILE A 49 -4.92 -7.61 -4.87
N THR A 50 -5.97 -6.82 -4.61
CA THR A 50 -6.85 -6.28 -5.64
C THR A 50 -6.87 -4.76 -5.54
N ALA A 51 -6.61 -4.08 -6.66
CA ALA A 51 -6.76 -2.63 -6.82
C ALA A 51 -7.40 -2.35 -8.19
N ALA A 52 -8.74 -2.35 -8.23
CA ALA A 52 -9.51 -2.32 -9.47
C ALA A 52 -9.25 -1.08 -10.34
N GLN A 53 -8.99 0.08 -9.73
CA GLN A 53 -8.75 1.34 -10.44
C GLN A 53 -7.48 1.32 -11.31
N ILE A 54 -6.54 0.42 -11.00
CA ILE A 54 -5.30 0.23 -11.78
C ILE A 54 -5.25 -1.15 -12.46
N GLY A 55 -6.36 -1.91 -12.43
CA GLY A 55 -6.43 -3.24 -13.05
C GLY A 55 -5.58 -4.32 -12.38
N LEU A 56 -5.19 -4.13 -11.11
CA LEU A 56 -4.43 -5.13 -10.35
C LEU A 56 -5.38 -6.12 -9.69
N ASP A 57 -5.18 -7.41 -9.98
CA ASP A 57 -5.80 -8.52 -9.26
C ASP A 57 -4.87 -9.73 -9.32
N ALA A 58 -4.06 -9.93 -8.29
CA ALA A 58 -3.00 -10.94 -8.31
C ALA A 58 -2.58 -11.42 -6.91
N PRO A 59 -2.08 -12.66 -6.80
CA PRO A 59 -1.44 -13.11 -5.56
C PRO A 59 -0.12 -12.37 -5.36
N LEU A 60 0.21 -12.05 -4.10
CA LEU A 60 1.44 -11.36 -3.70
C LEU A 60 2.70 -12.04 -4.25
N LEU A 61 2.69 -13.37 -4.32
CA LEU A 61 3.80 -14.19 -4.85
C LEU A 61 4.03 -14.02 -6.36
N ALA A 62 3.03 -13.57 -7.12
CA ALA A 62 3.16 -13.33 -8.56
C ALA A 62 3.61 -11.90 -8.89
N LEU A 63 3.61 -10.99 -7.91
CA LEU A 63 4.05 -9.61 -8.09
C LEU A 63 5.57 -9.52 -7.96
N ASP A 64 6.21 -8.93 -8.97
CA ASP A 64 7.64 -8.66 -8.94
C ASP A 64 8.03 -7.64 -7.85
N ASP A 65 9.33 -7.48 -7.63
CA ASP A 65 9.87 -6.58 -6.61
C ASP A 65 9.66 -5.08 -6.90
N THR A 66 9.24 -4.75 -8.12
CA THR A 66 9.00 -3.36 -8.56
C THR A 66 7.53 -2.95 -8.46
N ASP A 67 6.61 -3.91 -8.34
CA ASP A 67 5.21 -3.60 -8.06
C ASP A 67 5.09 -2.89 -6.70
N PRO A 68 4.61 -1.64 -6.66
CA PRO A 68 4.64 -0.84 -5.44
C PRO A 68 3.71 -1.38 -4.35
N LEU A 69 2.59 -2.01 -4.73
CA LEU A 69 1.64 -2.58 -3.77
C LEU A 69 2.14 -3.92 -3.22
N GLY A 70 2.75 -4.75 -4.07
CA GLY A 70 3.45 -5.95 -3.63
C GLY A 70 4.62 -5.62 -2.70
N LEU A 71 5.42 -4.61 -3.05
CA LEU A 71 6.57 -4.18 -2.26
C LEU A 71 6.17 -3.69 -0.88
N ILE A 72 5.17 -2.81 -0.75
CA ILE A 72 4.76 -2.30 0.56
C ILE A 72 4.23 -3.42 1.46
N VAL A 73 3.46 -4.37 0.92
CA VAL A 73 2.95 -5.51 1.69
C VAL A 73 4.11 -6.40 2.17
N ARG A 74 5.08 -6.74 1.30
CA ARG A 74 6.27 -7.52 1.70
C ARG A 74 7.09 -6.82 2.78
N LEU A 75 7.32 -5.51 2.64
CA LEU A 75 8.07 -4.73 3.63
C LEU A 75 7.33 -4.65 4.97
N THR A 76 6.02 -4.46 4.96
CA THR A 76 5.20 -4.45 6.19
C THR A 76 5.19 -5.82 6.87
N LEU A 77 5.04 -6.91 6.12
CA LEU A 77 5.09 -8.27 6.67
C LEU A 77 6.46 -8.57 7.29
N ARG A 78 7.55 -8.20 6.61
CA ARG A 78 8.91 -8.36 7.11
C ARG A 78 9.12 -7.58 8.41
N GLU A 79 8.70 -6.32 8.46
CA GLU A 79 8.80 -5.48 9.67
C GLU A 79 7.97 -6.06 10.82
N ALA A 80 6.80 -6.64 10.51
CA ALA A 80 5.95 -7.31 11.49
C ALA A 80 6.48 -8.71 11.92
N GLY A 81 7.57 -9.20 11.33
CA GLY A 81 8.12 -10.54 11.61
C GLY A 81 7.24 -11.68 11.09
N VAL A 82 6.50 -11.46 10.01
CA VAL A 82 5.63 -12.46 9.37
C VAL A 82 6.33 -13.04 8.14
N ASP A 83 6.91 -14.22 8.28
CA ASP A 83 7.68 -14.88 7.21
C ASP A 83 6.80 -15.48 6.11
N ALA A 84 5.62 -16.00 6.48
CA ALA A 84 4.65 -16.57 5.57
C ALA A 84 3.36 -15.73 5.64
N PRO A 85 2.98 -15.01 4.56
CA PRO A 85 1.74 -14.26 4.53
C PRO A 85 0.56 -15.23 4.75
N PRO A 86 -0.38 -14.93 5.67
CA PRO A 86 -1.60 -15.72 5.80
C PRO A 86 -2.47 -15.63 4.53
N ASP A 87 -3.48 -16.48 4.48
CA ASP A 87 -4.55 -16.38 3.49
C ASP A 87 -5.35 -15.09 3.72
N TRP A 88 -4.99 -14.03 3.00
CA TRP A 88 -5.58 -12.70 3.12
C TRP A 88 -6.03 -12.19 1.76
N ALA A 89 -7.18 -11.52 1.74
CA ALA A 89 -7.58 -10.67 0.62
C ALA A 89 -7.41 -9.21 1.04
N ILE A 90 -6.50 -8.51 0.36
CA ILE A 90 -6.22 -7.09 0.53
C ILE A 90 -6.86 -6.34 -0.64
N ARG A 91 -7.81 -5.46 -0.34
CA ARG A 91 -8.43 -4.58 -1.33
C ARG A 91 -7.93 -3.16 -1.12
N VAL A 92 -7.36 -2.58 -2.16
CA VAL A 92 -6.88 -1.20 -2.16
C VAL A 92 -7.74 -0.37 -3.10
N HIS A 93 -8.22 0.77 -2.62
CA HIS A 93 -8.92 1.75 -3.44
C HIS A 93 -8.49 3.17 -3.05
N SER A 94 -8.65 4.12 -3.97
CA SER A 94 -8.46 5.54 -3.72
C SER A 94 -9.74 6.29 -4.03
N SER A 95 -10.13 7.20 -3.15
CA SER A 95 -11.10 8.26 -3.45
C SER A 95 -10.41 9.53 -3.89
#